data_AF-A0A160PJH1-F1
#
_entry.id   AF-A0A160PJH1-F1
#
_cell.length_a   1.000
_cell.length_b   1.000
_cell.length_c   1.000
_cell.angle_alpha   90.00
_cell.angle_beta   90.00
_cell.angle_gamma   90.00
#
_symmetry.space_group_name_H-M   'P 1'
#
loop_
_entity.id
_entity.type
_entity.pdbx_description
1 polymer ?
#
loop_
_entity_poly.entity_id
_entity_poly.type
_entity_poly.pdbx_seq_one_letter_code
_entity_poly.pdbx_strand_id
1 'polypeptide(L)'
;MAAKQKTLHDAFYETLKDVYYAEKQSVRALKKSAKAAEHEELRQAFETHAEESANQVERLQQIFDIIGKAARAKTCEAMQGLTAEMEEDLEDFEDSPAADAVLAACAQAVEHYEIARYGTLKTWASQLGYADAAKLLDETLQEEKKTDQLLTQIAERLNVEGSERAVESEAKSKGGRKAA
;
A
#
# COMPACT_ATOMS: atom_id res chain seq x y z
N MET A 1 10.85 -28.35 27.03
CA MET A 1 10.47 -28.75 25.66
C MET A 1 11.17 -27.81 24.69
N ALA A 2 12.13 -28.28 23.90
CA ALA A 2 12.77 -27.43 22.89
C ALA A 2 11.73 -27.05 21.84
N ALA A 3 11.62 -25.76 21.51
CA ALA A 3 10.73 -25.32 20.43
C ALA A 3 11.13 -26.01 19.13
N LYS A 4 10.15 -26.59 18.42
CA LYS A 4 10.38 -27.19 17.10
C LYS A 4 11.00 -26.14 16.17
N GLN A 5 12.11 -26.49 15.52
CA GLN A 5 12.80 -25.58 14.61
C GLN A 5 11.89 -25.24 13.42
N LYS A 6 11.74 -23.95 13.14
CA LYS A 6 10.89 -23.43 12.06
C LYS A 6 11.52 -23.71 10.69
N THR A 7 10.68 -23.98 9.69
CA THR A 7 11.05 -24.33 8.31
C THR A 7 10.59 -23.28 7.31
N LEU A 8 10.99 -23.41 6.04
CA LEU A 8 10.50 -22.56 4.96
C LEU A 8 8.99 -22.75 4.71
N HIS A 9 8.44 -23.96 4.90
CA HIS A 9 6.99 -24.17 4.84
C HIS A 9 6.25 -23.37 5.94
N ASP A 10 6.82 -23.29 7.15
CA ASP A 10 6.23 -22.51 8.24
C ASP A 10 6.29 -21.01 7.92
N ALA A 11 7.42 -20.53 7.37
CA ALA A 11 7.55 -19.14 6.94
C ALA A 11 6.57 -18.79 5.82
N PHE A 12 6.45 -19.64 4.79
CA PHE A 12 5.49 -19.45 3.70
C PHE A 12 4.06 -19.39 4.22
N TYR A 13 3.65 -20.35 5.06
CA TYR A 13 2.30 -20.40 5.60
C TYR A 13 1.99 -19.19 6.50
N GLU A 14 2.90 -18.80 7.39
CA GLU A 14 2.68 -17.63 8.25
C GLU A 14 2.62 -16.33 7.46
N THR A 15 3.50 -16.13 6.48
CA THR A 15 3.44 -14.93 5.61
C THR A 15 2.18 -14.93 4.74
N LEU A 16 1.71 -16.10 4.26
CA LEU A 16 0.46 -16.20 3.50
C LEU A 16 -0.76 -15.77 4.34
N LYS A 17 -0.77 -16.13 5.63
CA LYS A 17 -1.82 -15.69 6.57
C LYS A 17 -1.78 -14.18 6.82
N ASP A 18 -0.57 -13.61 6.85
CA ASP A 18 -0.37 -12.17 7.07
C ASP A 18 -0.85 -11.36 5.84
N VAL A 19 -0.49 -11.76 4.60
CA VAL A 19 -1.01 -11.08 3.39
C VAL A 19 -2.51 -11.29 3.20
N TYR A 20 -3.04 -12.45 3.57
CA TYR A 20 -4.50 -12.69 3.52
C TYR A 20 -5.30 -11.81 4.47
N TYR A 21 -4.70 -11.42 5.60
CA TYR A 21 -5.26 -10.37 6.44
C TYR A 21 -5.11 -9.01 5.78
N ALA A 22 -3.92 -8.70 5.25
CA ALA A 22 -3.59 -7.42 4.66
C ALA A 22 -4.59 -7.04 3.56
N GLU A 23 -4.79 -7.92 2.57
CA GLU A 23 -5.74 -7.73 1.46
C GLU A 23 -7.16 -7.43 1.91
N LYS A 24 -7.64 -8.12 2.95
CA LYS A 24 -8.98 -7.87 3.51
C LYS A 24 -9.11 -6.49 4.14
N GLN A 25 -8.02 -5.96 4.69
CA GLN A 25 -7.98 -4.58 5.16
C GLN A 25 -7.84 -3.60 4.00
N SER A 26 -6.97 -3.90 3.01
CA SER A 26 -6.80 -3.10 1.79
C SER A 26 -8.14 -2.84 1.10
N VAL A 27 -8.99 -3.86 0.89
CA VAL A 27 -10.34 -3.68 0.32
C VAL A 27 -11.21 -2.67 1.08
N ARG A 28 -11.09 -2.61 2.40
CA ARG A 28 -11.87 -1.66 3.23
C ARG A 28 -11.26 -0.26 3.19
N ALA A 29 -9.93 -0.19 3.31
CA ALA A 29 -9.16 1.03 3.25
C ALA A 29 -9.37 1.75 1.91
N LEU A 30 -9.22 1.04 0.78
CA LEU A 30 -9.42 1.56 -0.57
C LEU A 30 -10.82 2.13 -0.77
N LYS A 31 -11.87 1.48 -0.25
CA LYS A 31 -13.24 2.02 -0.30
C LYS A 31 -13.45 3.28 0.54
N LYS A 32 -12.65 3.47 1.59
CA LYS A 32 -12.65 4.71 2.38
C LYS A 32 -11.86 5.78 1.63
N SER A 33 -10.67 5.47 1.12
CA SER A 33 -9.84 6.39 0.34
C SER A 33 -10.53 6.87 -0.94
N ALA A 34 -11.26 6.01 -1.65
CA ALA A 34 -12.07 6.41 -2.80
C ALA A 34 -13.14 7.46 -2.46
N LYS A 35 -13.70 7.43 -1.24
CA LYS A 35 -14.69 8.42 -0.81
C LYS A 35 -14.05 9.74 -0.38
N ALA A 36 -12.81 9.68 0.09
CA ALA A 36 -12.05 10.85 0.52
C ALA A 36 -11.37 11.55 -0.66
N ALA A 37 -11.01 10.82 -1.72
CA ALA A 37 -10.33 11.37 -2.87
C ALA A 37 -11.22 12.35 -3.66
N GLU A 38 -10.71 13.56 -3.88
CA GLU A 38 -11.40 14.59 -4.68
C GLU A 38 -11.04 14.49 -6.17
N HIS A 39 -9.78 14.12 -6.46
CA HIS A 39 -9.29 13.93 -7.81
C HIS A 39 -9.88 12.65 -8.43
N GLU A 40 -10.65 12.85 -9.49
CA GLU A 40 -11.40 11.79 -10.17
C GLU A 40 -10.53 10.57 -10.54
N GLU A 41 -9.33 10.80 -11.06
CA GLU A 41 -8.43 9.73 -11.47
C GLU A 41 -7.92 8.91 -10.26
N LEU A 42 -7.68 9.58 -9.13
CA LEU A 42 -7.23 8.92 -7.90
C LEU A 42 -8.36 8.08 -7.31
N ARG A 43 -9.58 8.65 -7.27
CA ARG A 43 -10.77 7.91 -6.84
C ARG A 43 -11.00 6.65 -7.68
N GLN A 44 -10.94 6.77 -9.00
CA GLN A 44 -11.13 5.63 -9.91
C GLN A 44 -10.02 4.57 -9.72
N ALA A 45 -8.79 4.99 -9.46
CA ALA A 45 -7.70 4.07 -9.14
C ALA A 45 -8.02 3.26 -7.86
N PHE A 46 -8.50 3.91 -6.80
CA PHE A 46 -8.90 3.23 -5.57
C PHE A 46 -10.11 2.30 -5.74
N GLU A 47 -11.12 2.70 -6.52
CA GLU A 47 -12.28 1.85 -6.81
C GLU A 47 -11.88 0.59 -7.58
N THR A 48 -11.08 0.78 -8.64
CA THR A 48 -10.55 -0.33 -9.45
C THR A 48 -9.71 -1.27 -8.59
N HIS A 49 -8.81 -0.69 -7.79
CA HIS A 49 -7.91 -1.50 -6.98
C HIS A 49 -8.65 -2.24 -5.86
N ALA A 50 -9.73 -1.67 -5.30
CA ALA A 50 -10.58 -2.37 -4.33
C ALA A 50 -11.25 -3.63 -4.92
N GLU A 51 -11.55 -3.63 -6.22
CA GLU A 51 -12.05 -4.82 -6.94
C GLU A 51 -10.91 -5.82 -7.20
N GLU A 52 -9.73 -5.36 -7.61
CA GLU A 52 -8.54 -6.19 -7.77
C GLU A 52 -8.17 -6.90 -6.46
N SER A 53 -8.07 -6.17 -5.34
CA SER A 53 -7.80 -6.74 -4.01
C SER A 53 -8.85 -7.75 -3.57
N ALA A 54 -10.13 -7.53 -3.90
CA ALA A 54 -11.17 -8.52 -3.63
C ALA A 54 -10.91 -9.84 -4.38
N ASN A 55 -10.47 -9.77 -5.63
CA ASN A 55 -10.07 -10.94 -6.42
C ASN A 55 -8.77 -11.57 -5.88
N GLN A 56 -7.82 -10.77 -5.40
CA GLN A 56 -6.58 -11.26 -4.77
C GLN A 56 -6.88 -12.04 -3.48
N VAL A 57 -7.88 -11.63 -2.69
CA VAL A 57 -8.37 -12.40 -1.53
C VAL A 57 -8.89 -13.78 -1.93
N GLU A 58 -9.57 -13.90 -3.07
CA GLU A 58 -10.02 -15.18 -3.62
C GLU A 58 -8.84 -16.01 -4.14
N ARG A 59 -7.89 -15.37 -4.81
CA ARG A 59 -6.65 -15.99 -5.29
C ARG A 59 -5.83 -16.59 -4.14
N LEU A 60 -5.71 -15.88 -3.02
CA LEU A 60 -5.07 -16.37 -1.81
C LEU A 60 -5.78 -17.60 -1.22
N GLN A 61 -7.12 -17.66 -1.28
CA GLN A 61 -7.87 -18.85 -0.87
C GLN A 61 -7.51 -20.07 -1.73
N GLN A 62 -7.39 -19.91 -3.05
CA GLN A 62 -6.93 -20.98 -3.93
C GLN A 62 -5.51 -21.44 -3.57
N ILE A 63 -4.62 -20.50 -3.21
CA ILE A 63 -3.25 -20.83 -2.78
C ILE A 63 -3.25 -21.63 -1.47
N PHE A 64 -4.11 -21.29 -0.50
CA PHE A 64 -4.29 -22.07 0.72
C PHE A 64 -4.74 -23.51 0.43
N ASP A 65 -5.67 -23.70 -0.52
CA ASP A 65 -6.13 -25.02 -0.95
C ASP A 65 -5.01 -25.81 -1.63
N ILE A 66 -4.21 -25.19 -2.50
CA ILE A 66 -3.05 -25.81 -3.18
C ILE A 66 -2.05 -26.37 -2.17
N ILE A 67 -1.79 -25.65 -1.08
CA ILE A 67 -0.84 -26.11 -0.04
C ILE A 67 -1.49 -27.03 1.01
N GLY A 68 -2.78 -27.36 0.87
CA GLY A 68 -3.53 -28.22 1.78
C GLY A 68 -3.66 -27.65 3.19
N LYS A 69 -3.80 -26.33 3.33
CA LYS A 69 -3.96 -25.64 4.61
C LYS A 69 -5.21 -24.78 4.61
N ALA A 70 -5.90 -24.70 5.75
CA ALA A 70 -7.03 -23.79 5.88
C ALA A 70 -6.60 -22.33 5.72
N ALA A 71 -7.36 -21.58 4.93
CA ALA A 71 -7.24 -20.13 4.83
C ALA A 71 -7.53 -19.49 6.19
N ARG A 72 -6.51 -18.90 6.81
CA ARG A 72 -6.61 -18.22 8.09
C ARG A 72 -5.94 -16.88 7.98
N ALA A 73 -6.67 -15.83 8.30
CA ALA A 73 -6.05 -14.53 8.47
C ALA A 73 -5.32 -14.50 9.81
N LYS A 74 -4.14 -13.89 9.82
CA LYS A 74 -3.46 -13.49 11.05
C LYS A 74 -3.20 -12.00 10.96
N THR A 75 -3.45 -11.28 12.06
CA THR A 75 -3.22 -9.85 12.11
C THR A 75 -1.84 -9.49 11.57
N CYS A 76 -1.83 -8.62 10.57
CA CYS A 76 -0.64 -8.07 9.97
C CYS A 76 -0.38 -6.70 10.60
N GLU A 77 0.52 -6.64 11.59
CA GLU A 77 0.87 -5.41 12.30
C GLU A 77 1.40 -4.33 11.34
N ALA A 78 2.14 -4.74 10.30
CA ALA A 78 2.64 -3.82 9.27
C ALA A 78 1.49 -3.15 8.50
N MET A 79 0.50 -3.93 8.07
CA MET A 79 -0.65 -3.37 7.36
C MET A 79 -1.49 -2.50 8.29
N GLN A 80 -1.66 -2.88 9.57
CA GLN A 80 -2.35 -2.04 10.54
C GLN A 80 -1.67 -0.68 10.71
N GLY A 81 -0.33 -0.66 10.81
CA GLY A 81 0.44 0.56 10.90
C GLY A 81 0.25 1.46 9.67
N LEU A 82 0.39 0.89 8.46
CA LEU A 82 0.20 1.63 7.21
C LEU A 82 -1.23 2.19 7.07
N THR A 83 -2.24 1.40 7.41
CA THR A 83 -3.62 1.88 7.36
C THR A 83 -3.91 2.92 8.43
N ALA A 84 -3.30 2.83 9.61
CA ALA A 84 -3.47 3.82 10.66
C ALA A 84 -2.80 5.15 10.29
N GLU A 85 -1.60 5.10 9.72
CA GLU A 85 -0.90 6.27 9.17
C GLU A 85 -1.76 6.97 8.11
N MET A 86 -2.34 6.22 7.17
CA MET A 86 -3.27 6.78 6.18
C MET A 86 -4.52 7.41 6.82
N GLU A 87 -5.05 6.84 7.91
CA GLU A 87 -6.20 7.41 8.61
C GLU A 87 -5.85 8.69 9.36
N GLU A 88 -4.70 8.74 10.03
CA GLU A 88 -4.18 9.92 10.72
C GLU A 88 -3.91 11.05 9.72
N ASP A 89 -3.27 10.73 8.59
CA ASP A 89 -2.98 11.68 7.52
C ASP A 89 -4.27 12.24 6.87
N LEU A 90 -5.28 11.39 6.64
CA LEU A 90 -6.58 11.84 6.16
C LEU A 90 -7.27 12.81 7.13
N GLU A 91 -7.09 12.62 8.43
CA GLU A 91 -7.63 13.51 9.46
C GLU A 91 -6.84 14.82 9.59
N ASP A 92 -5.52 14.81 9.37
CA ASP A 92 -4.68 16.03 9.45
C ASP A 92 -4.83 16.92 8.21
N PHE A 93 -4.93 16.30 7.02
CA PHE A 93 -5.00 17.04 5.76
C PHE A 93 -6.42 17.36 5.29
N GLU A 94 -7.47 16.73 5.84
CA GLU A 94 -8.91 16.94 5.53
C GLU A 94 -9.17 17.39 4.06
N ASP A 95 -9.79 18.56 3.87
CA ASP A 95 -10.11 19.16 2.56
C ASP A 95 -8.97 20.07 2.03
N SER A 96 -7.74 19.86 2.50
CA SER A 96 -6.60 20.68 2.07
C SER A 96 -6.21 20.37 0.62
N PRO A 97 -5.59 21.33 -0.09
CA PRO A 97 -5.09 21.09 -1.45
C PRO A 97 -4.04 19.97 -1.58
N ALA A 98 -3.50 19.47 -0.46
CA ALA A 98 -2.51 18.39 -0.44
C ALA A 98 -3.11 17.02 -0.09
N ALA A 99 -4.39 16.94 0.28
CA ALA A 99 -5.02 15.71 0.78
C ALA A 99 -4.91 14.53 -0.20
N ASP A 100 -5.20 14.75 -1.50
CA ASP A 100 -5.07 13.71 -2.51
C ASP A 100 -3.62 13.26 -2.73
N ALA A 101 -2.66 14.17 -2.62
CA ALA A 101 -1.24 13.82 -2.76
C ALA A 101 -0.77 12.94 -1.60
N VAL A 102 -1.25 13.24 -0.39
CA VAL A 102 -1.00 12.43 0.80
C VAL A 102 -1.66 11.05 0.66
N LEU A 103 -2.94 11.00 0.25
CA LEU A 103 -3.65 9.76 -0.06
C LEU A 103 -2.91 8.87 -1.05
N ALA A 104 -2.42 9.46 -2.16
CA ALA A 104 -1.63 8.73 -3.15
C ALA A 104 -0.33 8.19 -2.53
N ALA A 105 0.37 8.98 -1.73
CA ALA A 105 1.61 8.56 -1.06
C ALA A 105 1.38 7.38 -0.08
N CYS A 106 0.34 7.45 0.76
CA CYS A 106 -0.02 6.35 1.67
C CYS A 106 -0.36 5.07 0.90
N ALA A 107 -1.12 5.19 -0.20
CA ALA A 107 -1.44 4.05 -1.04
C ALA A 107 -0.19 3.42 -1.66
N GLN A 108 0.76 4.21 -2.16
CA GLN A 108 2.03 3.68 -2.66
C GLN A 108 2.83 2.94 -1.57
N ALA A 109 2.80 3.42 -0.32
CA ALA A 109 3.46 2.71 0.78
C ALA A 109 2.84 1.33 1.03
N VAL A 110 1.52 1.21 0.89
CA VAL A 110 0.78 -0.07 0.93
C VAL A 110 1.21 -0.97 -0.24
N GLU A 111 1.21 -0.48 -1.47
CA GLU A 111 1.64 -1.25 -2.65
C GLU A 111 3.07 -1.78 -2.49
N HIS A 112 4.00 -0.95 -2.01
CA HIS A 112 5.38 -1.34 -1.81
C HIS A 112 5.54 -2.46 -0.77
N TYR A 113 4.72 -2.43 0.29
CA TYR A 113 4.64 -3.53 1.24
C TYR A 113 4.18 -4.82 0.56
N GLU A 114 3.11 -4.76 -0.23
CA GLU A 114 2.54 -5.92 -0.91
C GLU A 114 3.47 -6.49 -1.99
N ILE A 115 4.10 -5.64 -2.80
CA ILE A 115 5.14 -6.02 -3.78
C ILE A 115 6.27 -6.80 -3.10
N ALA A 116 6.75 -6.33 -1.94
CA ALA A 116 7.80 -7.03 -1.20
C ALA A 116 7.34 -8.40 -0.69
N ARG A 117 6.10 -8.50 -0.20
CA ARG A 117 5.52 -9.75 0.31
C ARG A 117 5.25 -10.75 -0.80
N TYR A 118 4.60 -10.35 -1.88
CA TYR A 118 4.29 -11.22 -3.01
C TYR A 118 5.53 -11.67 -3.76
N GLY A 119 6.54 -10.80 -3.93
CA GLY A 119 7.84 -11.21 -4.49
C GLY A 119 8.52 -12.30 -3.66
N THR A 120 8.44 -12.18 -2.33
CA THR A 120 8.96 -13.18 -1.39
C THR A 120 8.17 -14.49 -1.46
N LEU A 121 6.84 -14.42 -1.39
CA LEU A 121 5.95 -15.59 -1.43
C LEU A 121 6.09 -16.35 -2.75
N LYS A 122 6.11 -15.66 -3.89
CA LYS A 122 6.34 -16.29 -5.21
C LYS A 122 7.64 -17.09 -5.23
N THR A 123 8.72 -16.49 -4.72
CA THR A 123 10.04 -17.13 -4.65
C THR A 123 10.00 -18.38 -3.79
N TRP A 124 9.42 -18.29 -2.59
CA TRP A 124 9.30 -19.44 -1.69
C TRP A 124 8.38 -20.53 -2.23
N ALA A 125 7.24 -20.18 -2.85
CA ALA A 125 6.36 -21.13 -3.51
C ALA A 125 7.12 -21.95 -4.57
N SER A 126 7.96 -21.29 -5.37
CA SER A 126 8.82 -21.97 -6.36
C SER A 126 9.84 -22.90 -5.70
N GLN A 127 10.49 -22.46 -4.62
CA GLN A 127 11.47 -23.28 -3.87
C GLN A 127 10.82 -24.51 -3.20
N LEU A 128 9.57 -24.39 -2.79
CA LEU A 128 8.79 -25.47 -2.15
C LEU A 128 8.10 -26.39 -3.17
N GLY A 129 8.22 -26.11 -4.47
CA GLY A 129 7.61 -26.92 -5.54
C GLY A 129 6.12 -26.64 -5.79
N TYR A 130 5.58 -25.53 -5.27
CA TYR A 130 4.18 -25.11 -5.48
C TYR A 130 4.06 -24.25 -6.75
N ALA A 131 4.25 -24.86 -7.92
CA ALA A 131 4.28 -24.14 -9.21
C ALA A 131 2.99 -23.33 -9.47
N ASP A 132 1.82 -23.92 -9.21
CA ASP A 132 0.53 -23.24 -9.41
C ASP A 132 0.36 -22.06 -8.45
N ALA A 133 0.75 -22.23 -7.18
CA ALA A 133 0.74 -21.12 -6.22
C ALA A 133 1.70 -20.01 -6.64
N ALA A 134 2.90 -20.34 -7.13
CA ALA A 134 3.87 -19.35 -7.60
C ALA A 134 3.33 -18.54 -8.79
N LYS A 135 2.57 -19.17 -9.70
CA LYS A 135 1.90 -18.47 -10.80
C LYS A 135 0.85 -17.49 -10.28
N LEU A 136 -0.03 -17.95 -9.38
CA LEU A 136 -1.06 -17.09 -8.79
C LEU A 136 -0.46 -15.92 -8.00
N LEU A 137 0.60 -16.17 -7.22
CA LEU A 137 1.31 -15.10 -6.49
C LEU A 137 1.99 -14.10 -7.44
N ASP A 138 2.44 -14.54 -8.62
CA ASP A 138 2.98 -13.64 -9.63
C ASP A 138 1.91 -12.80 -10.30
N GLU A 139 0.72 -13.36 -10.55
CA GLU A 139 -0.43 -12.60 -11.06
C GLU A 139 -0.76 -11.43 -10.12
N THR A 140 -0.89 -11.69 -8.82
CA THR A 140 -1.07 -10.61 -7.82
C THR A 140 0.10 -9.62 -7.85
N LEU A 141 1.35 -10.11 -7.84
CA LEU A 141 2.53 -9.24 -7.86
C LEU A 141 2.56 -8.29 -9.06
N GLN A 142 2.06 -8.70 -10.23
CA GLN A 142 2.01 -7.83 -11.40
C GLN A 142 0.88 -6.80 -11.30
N GLU A 143 -0.25 -7.15 -10.68
CA GLU A 143 -1.34 -6.21 -10.37
C GLU A 143 -0.81 -5.10 -9.46
N GLU A 144 -0.17 -5.42 -8.32
CA GLU A 144 0.30 -4.38 -7.38
C GLU A 144 1.35 -3.46 -8.01
N LYS A 145 2.26 -4.01 -8.81
CA LYS A 145 3.25 -3.21 -9.54
C LYS A 145 2.61 -2.27 -10.54
N LYS A 146 1.52 -2.68 -11.18
CA LYS A 146 0.78 -1.85 -12.13
C LYS A 146 0.01 -0.76 -11.38
N THR A 147 -0.57 -1.08 -10.23
CA THR A 147 -1.22 -0.11 -9.34
C THR A 147 -0.23 0.94 -8.85
N ASP A 148 0.92 0.56 -8.32
CA ASP A 148 1.97 1.50 -7.89
C ASP A 148 2.45 2.41 -9.04
N GLN A 149 2.63 1.85 -10.25
CA GLN A 149 2.97 2.65 -11.43
C GLN A 149 1.88 3.64 -11.81
N LEU A 150 0.61 3.27 -11.68
CA LEU A 150 -0.52 4.16 -11.92
C LEU A 150 -0.57 5.27 -10.85
N LEU A 151 -0.42 4.92 -9.58
CA LEU A 151 -0.38 5.88 -8.47
C LEU A 151 0.78 6.88 -8.64
N THR A 152 1.97 6.41 -9.07
CA THR A 152 3.11 7.28 -9.39
C THR A 152 2.72 8.31 -10.47
N GLN A 153 2.08 7.86 -11.56
CA GLN A 153 1.65 8.75 -12.63
C GLN A 153 0.62 9.78 -12.14
N ILE A 154 -0.34 9.35 -11.32
CA ILE A 154 -1.33 10.24 -10.73
C ILE A 154 -0.65 11.27 -9.81
N ALA A 155 0.27 10.83 -8.94
CA ALA A 155 1.00 11.69 -8.01
C ALA A 155 1.79 12.81 -8.72
N GLU A 156 2.36 12.54 -9.90
CA GLU A 156 3.02 13.55 -10.74
C GLU A 156 2.05 14.67 -11.21
N ARG A 157 0.73 14.44 -11.19
CA ARG A 157 -0.31 15.37 -11.63
C ARG A 157 -1.06 16.07 -10.48
N LEU A 158 -1.11 15.48 -9.28
CA LEU A 158 -1.93 15.99 -8.16
C LEU A 158 -1.47 17.34 -7.59
N ASN A 159 -0.18 17.71 -7.72
CA ASN A 159 0.41 18.83 -6.98
C ASN A 159 0.75 20.08 -7.83
N VAL A 160 -0.05 20.40 -8.85
CA VAL A 160 0.25 21.58 -9.70
C VAL A 160 -0.06 22.91 -8.99
N GLU A 161 -0.99 22.94 -8.02
CA GLU A 161 -1.46 24.19 -7.40
C GLU A 161 -0.95 24.44 -5.95
N GLY A 162 -0.55 23.40 -5.20
CA GLY A 162 0.00 23.52 -3.84
C GLY A 162 1.47 23.94 -3.75
N SER A 163 2.11 24.30 -4.86
CA SER A 163 3.54 24.66 -4.92
C SER A 163 3.85 26.10 -4.49
N GLU A 164 2.88 26.82 -3.88
CA GLU A 164 3.10 28.18 -3.41
C GLU A 164 4.24 28.23 -2.38
N ARG A 165 5.37 28.75 -2.86
CA ARG A 165 6.63 28.96 -2.14
C ARG A 165 6.39 29.66 -0.80
N ALA A 166 6.69 28.98 0.30
CA ALA A 166 7.11 29.67 1.52
C ALA A 166 8.56 30.18 1.37
N VAL A 167 8.76 31.17 0.50
CA VAL A 167 9.91 32.07 0.59
C VAL A 167 9.39 33.50 0.53
N GLU A 168 8.62 33.87 1.55
CA GLU A 168 8.37 35.29 1.82
C GLU A 168 9.56 35.91 2.55
N SER A 169 9.87 37.12 2.10
CA SER A 169 11.13 37.82 2.28
C SER A 169 11.29 38.45 3.67
N GLU A 170 12.29 38.02 4.43
CA GLU A 170 12.87 38.84 5.51
C GLU A 170 14.17 39.51 5.04
N ALA A 171 14.05 40.54 4.18
CA ALA A 171 15.18 41.41 3.87
C ALA A 171 14.77 42.86 3.57
N LYS A 172 13.83 43.42 4.34
CA LYS A 172 13.68 44.89 4.45
C LYS A 172 13.23 45.28 5.85
N SER A 173 14.18 45.40 6.77
CA SER A 173 14.20 46.44 7.82
C SER A 173 15.36 46.19 8.77
N LYS A 174 16.57 46.65 8.43
CA LYS A 174 17.51 47.24 9.41
C LYS A 174 18.45 48.22 8.70
N GLY A 175 18.40 49.48 9.13
CA GLY A 175 19.59 50.29 9.19
C GLY A 175 19.74 51.40 8.16
N GLY A 176 18.84 52.38 8.19
CA GLY A 176 19.28 53.75 7.95
C GLY A 176 20.34 54.11 9.00
N ARG A 177 21.57 54.37 8.57
CA ARG A 177 22.55 55.13 9.35
C ARG A 177 23.42 55.97 8.42
N LYS A 178 23.29 57.29 8.62
CA LYS A 178 24.15 58.35 8.10
C LYS A 178 25.62 58.14 8.47
N ALA A 179 26.51 58.40 7.53
CA ALA A 179 27.86 59.00 7.63
C ALA A 179 28.45 58.96 6.20
N ALA A 180 29.05 59.98 5.60
CA ALA A 180 29.60 61.26 6.06
C ALA A 180 29.40 62.31 4.95
#